data_AF-A0A8I1FZE9-F1
#
_entry.id   AF-A0A8I1FZE9-F1
#
_cell.length_a   1.000
_cell.length_b   1.000
_cell.length_c   1.000
_cell.angle_alpha   90.00
_cell.angle_beta   90.00
_cell.angle_gamma   90.00
#
_symmetry.space_group_name_H-M   'P 1'
#
loop_
_entity.id
_entity.type
_entity.pdbx_description
1 polymer ?
#
loop_
_entity_poly.entity_id
_entity_poly.type
_entity_poly.pdbx_seq_one_letter_code
_entity_poly.pdbx_strand_id
1 'polypeptide(L)'
;MISLLWGEINHIDNVRPIDDEDLPCLNEIFEILKKHNCIDRFGVALLHKHFDLQEDEVLLETTDVDGREQWIRPIKESYLKENHIEAQTTLVCYSDAGLSRMCVCARGPDGHIGRHASTPSMD
;
A
#
# COMPACT_ATOMS: atom_id res chain seq x y z
N MET A 1 -4.41 -0.82 8.67
CA MET A 1 -5.12 -0.17 7.55
C MET A 1 -4.05 0.18 6.53
N ILE A 2 -4.09 -0.41 5.34
CA ILE A 2 -3.09 -0.14 4.30
C ILE A 2 -3.42 1.24 3.74
N SER A 3 -2.64 2.25 4.13
CA SER A 3 -2.80 3.63 3.67
C SER A 3 -2.22 3.78 2.27
N LEU A 4 -2.96 4.45 1.40
CA LEU A 4 -2.73 4.52 -0.04
C LEU A 4 -2.20 5.91 -0.36
N LEU A 5 -1.03 6.06 -0.99
CA LEU A 5 -0.44 7.40 -1.15
C LEU A 5 0.39 7.51 -2.42
N TRP A 6 -0.25 7.57 -3.58
CA TRP A 6 0.42 7.86 -4.86
C TRP A 6 -0.59 8.42 -5.88
N GLY A 7 -1.24 9.54 -5.57
CA GLY A 7 -2.17 10.17 -6.50
C GLY A 7 -2.97 11.30 -5.87
N GLU A 8 -3.72 12.04 -6.69
CA GLU A 8 -4.69 13.05 -6.23
C GLU A 8 -5.93 12.37 -5.60
N ILE A 9 -5.72 11.59 -4.54
CA ILE A 9 -6.80 10.98 -3.76
C ILE A 9 -7.08 11.83 -2.51
N ASN A 10 -8.32 11.81 -2.04
CA ASN A 10 -8.79 12.68 -0.98
C ASN A 10 -8.23 12.30 0.40
N HIS A 11 -8.02 13.31 1.24
CA HIS A 11 -7.72 13.10 2.66
C HIS A 11 -8.87 12.32 3.33
N ILE A 12 -8.58 11.42 4.26
CA ILE A 12 -9.57 10.54 4.90
C ILE A 12 -10.78 11.30 5.47
N ASP A 13 -10.55 12.49 6.04
CA ASP A 13 -11.61 13.34 6.58
C ASP A 13 -12.61 13.84 5.52
N ASN A 14 -12.24 13.76 4.25
CA ASN A 14 -13.02 14.19 3.09
C ASN A 14 -13.52 13.02 2.23
N VAL A 15 -13.38 11.79 2.70
CA VAL A 15 -13.86 10.58 1.99
C VAL A 15 -15.12 10.07 2.68
N ARG A 16 -16.19 9.85 1.90
CA ARG A 16 -17.41 9.19 2.39
C ARG A 16 -17.07 7.74 2.80
N PRO A 17 -17.48 7.27 3.99
CA PRO A 17 -17.33 5.86 4.37
C PRO A 17 -18.03 4.93 3.37
N ILE A 18 -17.54 3.68 3.25
CA ILE A 18 -18.25 2.66 2.48
C ILE A 18 -19.63 2.43 3.11
N ASP A 19 -20.68 2.48 2.29
CA ASP A 19 -22.06 2.22 2.72
C ASP A 19 -22.86 1.40 1.69
N ASP A 20 -24.17 1.25 1.94
CA ASP A 20 -25.05 0.41 1.13
C ASP A 20 -25.20 0.90 -0.32
N GLU A 21 -24.93 2.18 -0.59
CA GLU A 21 -24.97 2.74 -1.95
C GLU A 21 -23.83 2.19 -2.83
N ASP A 22 -22.74 1.73 -2.22
CA ASP A 22 -21.56 1.18 -2.92
C ASP A 22 -21.73 -0.31 -3.27
N LEU A 23 -22.67 -1.01 -2.61
CA LEU A 23 -22.84 -2.47 -2.76
C LEU A 23 -23.07 -2.95 -4.19
N PRO A 24 -23.89 -2.29 -5.04
CA PRO A 24 -24.06 -2.72 -6.43
C PRO A 24 -22.71 -2.76 -7.18
N CYS A 25 -21.89 -1.71 -7.03
CA CYS A 25 -20.57 -1.62 -7.65
C CYS A 25 -19.62 -2.70 -7.11
N LEU A 26 -19.56 -2.88 -5.79
CA LEU A 26 -18.69 -3.88 -5.16
C LEU A 26 -19.06 -5.32 -5.58
N ASN A 27 -20.35 -5.61 -5.74
CA ASN A 27 -20.83 -6.90 -6.22
C ASN A 27 -20.43 -7.17 -7.68
N GLU A 28 -20.50 -6.14 -8.53
CA GLU A 28 -20.04 -6.27 -9.92
C GLU A 28 -18.53 -6.56 -9.98
N ILE A 29 -17.71 -5.88 -9.17
CA ILE A 29 -16.27 -6.16 -9.07
C ILE A 29 -16.03 -7.60 -8.61
N PHE A 30 -16.77 -8.07 -7.60
CA PHE A 30 -16.66 -9.45 -7.11
C PHE A 30 -16.92 -10.47 -8.23
N GLU A 31 -17.98 -10.29 -9.02
CA GLU A 31 -18.29 -11.20 -10.12
C GLU A 31 -17.21 -11.16 -11.22
N ILE A 32 -16.58 -10.01 -11.48
CA ILE A 32 -15.42 -9.92 -12.37
C ILE A 32 -14.21 -10.68 -11.82
N LEU A 33 -13.85 -10.48 -10.55
CA LEU A 33 -12.74 -11.21 -9.92
C LEU A 33 -12.99 -12.72 -9.95
N LYS A 34 -14.23 -13.14 -9.69
CA LYS A 34 -14.64 -14.54 -9.76
C LYS A 34 -14.53 -15.11 -11.17
N LYS A 35 -14.98 -14.38 -12.19
CA LYS A 35 -14.83 -14.76 -13.60
C LYS A 35 -13.37 -15.03 -13.99
N HIS A 36 -12.42 -14.33 -13.38
CA HIS A 36 -10.99 -14.46 -13.66
C HIS A 36 -10.24 -15.38 -12.67
N ASN A 37 -10.95 -16.08 -11.76
CA ASN A 37 -10.34 -16.89 -10.69
C ASN A 37 -9.35 -16.09 -9.83
N CYS A 38 -9.76 -14.88 -9.44
CA CYS A 38 -8.93 -13.91 -8.73
C CYS A 38 -9.45 -13.55 -7.33
N ILE A 39 -10.50 -14.20 -6.84
CA ILE A 39 -11.16 -13.86 -5.56
C ILE A 39 -10.30 -14.14 -4.32
N ASP A 40 -9.30 -15.00 -4.44
CA ASP A 40 -8.31 -15.32 -3.42
C ASP A 40 -7.04 -14.47 -3.54
N ARG A 41 -6.95 -13.65 -4.60
CA ARG A 41 -5.75 -12.89 -4.96
C ARG A 41 -5.92 -11.38 -4.86
N PHE A 42 -7.10 -10.86 -5.20
CA PHE A 42 -7.37 -9.43 -5.25
C PHE A 42 -8.65 -9.08 -4.48
N GLY A 43 -8.72 -7.84 -4.02
CA GLY A 43 -9.87 -7.27 -3.32
C GLY A 43 -9.97 -5.77 -3.56
N VAL A 44 -10.89 -5.11 -2.86
CA VAL A 44 -11.15 -3.66 -2.98
C VAL A 44 -10.90 -3.00 -1.62
N ALA A 45 -10.34 -1.79 -1.63
CA ALA A 45 -10.17 -0.94 -0.47
C ALA A 45 -10.64 0.48 -0.78
N LEU A 46 -11.13 1.19 0.23
CA LEU A 46 -11.49 2.60 0.10
C LEU A 46 -10.25 3.46 -0.12
N LEU A 47 -10.20 4.19 -1.23
CA LEU A 47 -9.08 5.07 -1.57
C LEU A 47 -9.08 6.34 -0.71
N HIS A 48 -8.03 6.55 0.07
CA HIS A 48 -7.85 7.75 0.90
C HIS A 48 -6.37 7.97 1.24
N LYS A 49 -6.03 9.21 1.62
CA LYS A 49 -4.72 9.58 2.19
C LYS A 49 -4.84 10.10 3.62
N HIS A 50 -3.78 9.95 4.40
CA HIS A 50 -3.65 10.57 5.74
C HIS A 50 -2.70 11.78 5.77
N PHE A 51 -1.84 11.92 4.76
CA PHE A 51 -0.88 13.02 4.60
C PHE A 51 -0.36 13.03 3.17
N ASP A 52 0.31 14.10 2.77
CA ASP A 52 0.95 14.21 1.46
C ASP A 52 2.37 13.61 1.49
N LEU A 53 2.78 13.01 0.37
CA LEU A 53 4.17 12.61 0.13
C LEU A 53 4.91 13.70 -0.64
N GLN A 54 6.20 13.83 -0.38
CA GLN A 54 7.09 14.60 -1.25
C GLN A 54 7.40 13.81 -2.54
N GLU A 55 7.85 14.52 -3.58
CA GLU A 55 8.14 13.94 -4.90
C GLU A 55 9.21 12.83 -4.85
N ASP A 56 10.11 12.88 -3.87
CA ASP A 56 11.20 11.92 -3.68
C ASP A 56 10.95 10.94 -2.51
N GLU A 57 9.69 10.83 -2.06
CA GLU A 57 9.28 9.94 -0.99
C GLU A 57 8.39 8.80 -1.48
N VAL A 58 8.56 7.64 -0.85
CA VAL A 58 7.71 6.47 -1.01
C VAL A 58 7.28 5.96 0.36
N LEU A 59 6.11 5.33 0.41
CA LEU A 59 5.71 4.59 1.59
C LEU A 59 6.38 3.22 1.62
N LEU A 60 7.10 2.95 2.70
CA LEU A 60 7.60 1.62 3.01
C LEU A 60 6.71 0.98 4.08
N GLU A 61 6.04 -0.10 3.72
CA GLU A 61 5.41 -0.99 4.69
C GLU A 61 6.47 -1.88 5.36
N THR A 62 6.40 -2.02 6.67
CA THR A 62 7.23 -2.95 7.45
C THR A 62 6.35 -3.71 8.42
N THR A 63 6.60 -5.01 8.53
CA THR A 63 5.86 -5.93 9.40
C THR A 63 6.83 -6.54 10.41
N ASP A 64 6.55 -6.35 11.69
CA ASP A 64 7.15 -7.12 12.78
C ASP A 64 6.21 -8.26 13.17
N VAL A 65 6.57 -9.47 12.77
CA VAL A 65 5.75 -10.68 13.00
C VAL A 65 5.71 -11.06 14.47
N ASP A 66 6.83 -10.90 15.19
CA ASP A 66 6.96 -11.32 16.58
C ASP A 66 6.21 -10.35 17.51
N GLY A 67 6.36 -9.04 17.24
CA GLY A 67 5.59 -7.98 17.90
C GLY A 67 4.12 -7.90 17.46
N ARG A 68 3.77 -8.55 16.34
CA ARG A 68 2.46 -8.44 15.66
C ARG A 68 2.11 -6.99 15.31
N GLU A 69 3.10 -6.25 14.84
CA GLU A 69 2.97 -4.87 14.44
C GLU A 69 3.19 -4.71 12.93
N GLN A 70 2.50 -3.74 12.35
CA GLN A 70 2.72 -3.30 10.99
C GLN A 70 2.60 -1.79 10.95
N TRP A 71 3.59 -1.13 10.38
CA TRP A 71 3.54 0.31 10.12
C TRP A 71 3.94 0.60 8.69
N ILE A 72 3.55 1.79 8.27
CA ILE A 72 3.88 2.36 6.99
C ILE A 72 4.45 3.74 7.27
N ARG A 73 5.61 4.06 6.68
CA ARG A 73 6.27 5.37 6.87
C ARG A 73 6.72 5.93 5.52
N PRO A 74 6.65 7.26 5.34
CA PRO A 74 7.35 7.90 4.23
C PRO A 74 8.85 7.74 4.45
N ILE A 75 9.55 7.34 3.39
CA ILE A 75 11.00 7.29 3.32
C ILE A 75 11.45 7.91 2.01
N LYS A 76 12.69 8.38 1.94
CA LYS A 76 13.29 8.81 0.67
C LYS A 76 13.46 7.61 -0.25
N GLU A 77 13.21 7.79 -1.54
CA GLU A 77 13.48 6.74 -2.53
C GLU A 77 14.94 6.26 -2.51
N SER A 78 15.89 7.15 -2.18
CA SER A 78 17.31 6.79 -2.09
C SER A 78 17.57 5.75 -1.00
N TYR A 79 16.81 5.77 0.10
CA TYR A 79 16.93 4.81 1.21
C TYR A 79 16.73 3.37 0.73
N LEU A 80 15.79 3.12 -0.20
CA LEU A 80 15.56 1.80 -0.77
C LEU A 80 16.81 1.28 -1.49
N LYS A 81 17.45 2.14 -2.30
CA LYS A 81 18.64 1.81 -3.09
C LYS A 81 19.84 1.57 -2.19
N GLU A 82 20.06 2.46 -1.22
CA GLU A 82 21.18 2.42 -0.28
C GLU A 82 21.15 1.17 0.62
N ASN A 83 19.95 0.69 0.98
CA ASN A 83 19.76 -0.48 1.83
C ASN A 83 19.46 -1.77 1.06
N HIS A 84 19.59 -1.76 -0.27
CA HIS A 84 19.32 -2.91 -1.13
C HIS A 84 17.93 -3.53 -0.91
N ILE A 85 16.93 -2.68 -0.66
CA ILE A 85 15.54 -3.10 -0.44
C ILE A 85 14.84 -3.19 -1.79
N GLU A 86 14.36 -4.37 -2.15
CA GLU A 86 13.52 -4.54 -3.33
C GLU A 86 12.06 -4.20 -3.00
N ALA A 87 11.49 -3.26 -3.73
CA ALA A 87 10.12 -2.82 -3.58
C ALA A 87 9.15 -3.73 -4.37
N GLN A 88 8.34 -4.53 -3.68
CA GLN A 88 7.29 -5.33 -4.31
C GLN A 88 5.99 -4.52 -4.41
N THR A 89 5.51 -4.22 -5.61
CA THR A 89 4.20 -3.56 -5.78
C THR A 89 3.07 -4.39 -5.16
N THR A 90 2.37 -3.81 -4.19
CA THR A 90 1.23 -4.42 -3.51
C THR A 90 -0.08 -3.71 -3.76
N LEU A 91 -0.02 -2.50 -4.34
CA LEU A 91 -1.22 -1.76 -4.70
C LEU A 91 -1.11 -1.07 -6.05
N VAL A 92 -2.22 -1.09 -6.77
CA VAL A 92 -2.40 -0.43 -8.05
C VAL A 92 -3.71 0.36 -8.05
N CYS A 93 -3.70 1.51 -8.71
CA CYS A 93 -4.88 2.35 -8.91
C CYS A 93 -5.02 2.63 -10.42
N TYR A 94 -6.23 2.55 -10.95
CA TYR A 94 -6.50 2.97 -12.32
C TYR A 94 -7.14 4.37 -12.30
N SER A 95 -6.74 5.22 -13.23
CA SER A 95 -7.43 6.47 -13.57
C SER A 95 -7.62 6.55 -15.08
N ASP A 96 -8.26 7.61 -15.56
CA ASP A 96 -8.37 7.87 -17.01
C ASP A 96 -6.99 8.01 -17.69
N ALA A 97 -5.93 8.27 -16.92
CA ALA A 97 -4.55 8.28 -17.39
C ALA A 97 -3.90 6.88 -17.46
N GLY A 98 -4.59 5.83 -17.00
CA GLY A 98 -4.11 4.45 -17.01
C GLY A 98 -3.77 3.89 -15.62
N LEU A 99 -2.87 2.90 -15.59
CA LEU A 99 -2.49 2.17 -14.38
C LEU A 99 -1.35 2.86 -13.61
N SER A 100 -1.61 3.24 -12.36
CA SER A 100 -0.63 3.74 -11.39
C SER A 100 -0.28 2.66 -10.36
N ARG A 101 1.00 2.55 -9.99
CA ARG A 101 1.49 1.70 -8.89
C ARG A 101 1.64 2.57 -7.65
N MET A 102 1.11 2.12 -6.52
CA MET A 102 0.81 3.04 -5.41
C MET A 102 1.50 2.72 -4.10
N CYS A 103 1.85 1.45 -3.87
CA CYS A 103 2.48 1.02 -2.63
C CYS A 103 3.37 -0.19 -2.91
N VAL A 104 4.45 -0.29 -2.14
CA VAL A 104 5.44 -1.34 -2.24
C VAL A 104 5.81 -1.90 -0.87
N CYS A 105 5.99 -3.22 -0.78
CA CYS A 105 6.52 -3.90 0.41
C CYS A 105 7.99 -4.26 0.21
N ALA A 106 8.79 -4.21 1.28
CA ALA A 106 10.21 -4.60 1.23
C ALA A 106 10.37 -6.11 1.00
N ARG A 107 11.24 -6.50 0.06
CA ARG A 107 11.57 -7.89 -0.25
C ARG A 107 13.08 -8.09 -0.39
N GLY A 108 13.54 -9.26 0.01
CA GLY A 108 14.93 -9.71 -0.03
C GLY A 108 15.03 -11.16 -0.49
N PRO A 109 16.25 -11.73 -0.54
CA PRO A 109 16.48 -13.08 -1.07
C PRO A 109 15.66 -14.17 -0.38
N ASP A 110 15.40 -14.02 0.92
CA ASP A 110 14.67 -14.99 1.75
C ASP A 110 13.16 -14.69 1.86
N GLY A 111 12.63 -13.73 1.08
CA GLY A 111 11.21 -13.37 1.07
C GLY A 111 10.92 -11.96 1.56
N HIS A 112 9.74 -11.76 2.17
CA HIS A 112 9.34 -10.45 2.72
C HIS A 112 10.31 -9.98 3.80
N ILE A 113 10.91 -8.80 3.65
CA ILE A 113 11.84 -8.25 4.66
C ILE A 113 11.00 -7.62 5.76
N GLY A 114 10.69 -8.42 6.79
CA GLY A 114 10.02 -8.01 8.02
C GLY A 114 10.90 -8.13 9.28
N ARG A 115 12.23 -8.02 9.14
CA ARG A 115 13.14 -8.10 10.30
C ARG A 115 13.87 -6.78 10.51
N HIS A 116 13.70 -6.25 11.71
CA HIS A 116 14.42 -5.09 12.21
C HIS A 116 15.88 -5.47 12.44
N ALA A 117 16.78 -4.70 11.85
CA ALA A 117 17.89 -4.26 12.68
C ALA A 117 17.27 -3.32 13.71
N SER A 118 17.40 -3.67 14.98
CA SER A 118 17.17 -2.74 16.09
C SER A 118 17.79 -1.39 15.71
N THR A 119 17.01 -0.32 15.86
CA THR A 119 17.49 1.06 15.75
C THR A 119 18.86 1.14 16.45
N PRO A 120 19.96 1.50 15.76
CA PRO A 120 21.14 1.92 16.49
C PRO A 120 20.69 3.12 17.32
N SER A 121 20.92 3.05 18.64
CA SER A 121 20.86 4.22 19.49
C SER A 121 21.62 5.35 18.80
N MET A 122 20.96 6.48 18.58
CA MET A 122 21.66 7.71 18.23
C MET A 122 22.40 8.17 19.47
N ASP A 123 23.68 7.83 19.54
CA ASP A 123 24.71 8.63 20.19
C ASP A 123 25.50 9.37 19.11
#